data_AF-R6YDZ3-F1
#
_entry.id   AF-R6YDZ3-F1
#
_cell.length_a   1.000
_cell.length_b   1.000
_cell.length_c   1.000
_cell.angle_alpha   90.00
_cell.angle_beta   90.00
_cell.angle_gamma   90.00
#
_symmetry.space_group_name_H-M   'P 1'
#
loop_
_entity.id
_entity.type
_entity.pdbx_description
1 polymer ?
#
loop_
_entity_poly.entity_id
_entity_poly.type
_entity_poly.pdbx_seq_one_letter_code
_entity_poly.pdbx_strand_id
1 'polypeptide(L)' 'MKTYDIYFSDGNSSDHKGFSIKTQEKAVHMAEDMLVKGNSYIDDYAGGLISVVDSEGVTVWSQPIPAHVK' A
#
# COMPACT_ATOMS: atom_id res chain seq x y z
N MET A 1 -7.86 17.16 -9.85
CA MET A 1 -7.16 15.95 -10.36
C MET A 1 -7.16 14.95 -9.22
N LYS A 2 -7.61 13.71 -9.48
CA LYS A 2 -7.60 12.67 -8.45
C LYS A 2 -6.16 12.21 -8.22
N THR A 3 -5.76 12.11 -6.96
CA THR A 3 -4.47 11.53 -6.57
C THR A 3 -4.70 10.22 -5.84
N TYR A 4 -3.65 9.41 -5.74
CA TYR A 4 -3.70 8.09 -5.11
C TYR A 4 -2.54 7.97 -4.16
N ASP A 5 -2.80 7.45 -2.98
CA ASP A 5 -1.81 7.16 -1.95
C ASP A 5 -1.80 5.66 -1.65
N ILE A 6 -0.72 5.20 -1.01
CA ILE A 6 -0.53 3.81 -0.64
C ILE A 6 -0.58 3.74 0.88
N TYR A 7 -1.57 2.99 1.37
CA TYR A 7 -1.81 2.68 2.76
C TYR A 7 -1.30 1.28 3.10
N PHE A 8 -0.86 1.11 4.33
CA PHE A 8 -0.40 -0.13 4.93
C PHE A 8 -1.15 -0.29 6.25
N SER A 9 -1.68 -1.47 6.54
CA SER A 9 -2.32 -1.75 7.81
C SER A 9 -2.14 -3.20 8.22
N ASP A 10 -1.76 -3.45 9.45
CA ASP A 10 -1.61 -4.78 10.05
C ASP A 10 -2.82 -5.17 10.93
N GLY A 11 -3.92 -4.40 10.84
CA GLY A 11 -5.12 -4.58 11.66
C GLY A 11 -5.03 -3.96 13.05
N ASN A 12 -3.83 -3.56 13.51
CA ASN A 12 -3.63 -2.85 14.77
C ASN A 12 -3.26 -1.38 14.54
N SER A 13 -2.45 -1.14 13.52
CA SER A 13 -1.95 0.16 13.08
C SER A 13 -2.23 0.36 11.60
N SER A 14 -2.20 1.61 11.16
CA SER A 14 -2.34 1.96 9.76
C SER A 14 -1.49 3.18 9.44
N ASP A 15 -0.69 3.10 8.39
CA ASP A 15 0.15 4.17 7.90
C ASP A 15 -0.03 4.36 6.40
N HIS A 16 0.33 5.54 5.91
CA HIS A 16 0.31 5.85 4.49
C HIS A 16 1.58 6.58 4.11
N LYS A 17 2.01 6.42 2.84
CA LYS A 17 3.30 6.94 2.41
C LYS A 17 3.25 8.39 1.92
N GLY A 18 2.07 8.98 1.75
CA GLY A 18 1.94 10.37 1.32
C GLY A 18 2.28 10.55 -0.16
N PHE A 19 2.25 9.47 -0.94
CA PHE A 19 2.61 9.56 -2.34
C PHE A 19 1.51 10.31 -3.08
N SER A 20 1.78 11.53 -3.53
CA SER A 20 0.83 12.25 -4.39
C SER A 20 0.87 11.70 -5.82
N ILE A 21 0.36 10.48 -6.04
CA ILE A 21 0.40 9.78 -7.33
C ILE A 21 -0.76 10.24 -8.19
N LYS A 22 -0.50 10.57 -9.46
CA LYS A 22 -1.52 11.15 -10.35
C LYS A 22 -2.46 10.12 -11.00
N THR A 23 -2.09 8.84 -11.02
CA THR A 23 -2.86 7.78 -11.69
C THR A 23 -2.93 6.52 -10.85
N GLN A 24 -4.08 5.81 -10.93
CA GLN A 24 -4.31 4.56 -10.22
C GLN A 24 -3.30 3.49 -10.61
N GLU A 25 -3.09 3.28 -11.92
CA GLU A 25 -2.17 2.25 -12.42
C GLU A 25 -0.76 2.41 -11.87
N LYS A 26 -0.27 3.66 -11.79
CA LYS A 26 1.05 3.94 -11.23
C LYS A 26 1.11 3.66 -9.73
N ALA A 27 0.03 3.94 -9.00
CA ALA A 27 -0.08 3.66 -7.58
C ALA A 27 -0.12 2.16 -7.29
N VAL A 28 -0.90 1.41 -8.08
CA VAL A 28 -0.96 -0.05 -8.01
C VAL A 28 0.39 -0.66 -8.32
N HIS A 29 1.02 -0.27 -9.44
CA HIS A 29 2.33 -0.80 -9.81
C HIS A 29 3.41 -0.51 -8.77
N MET A 30 3.37 0.68 -8.14
CA MET A 30 4.26 1.00 -7.03
C MET A 30 3.98 0.14 -5.79
N ALA A 31 2.71 -0.08 -5.45
CA ALA A 31 2.34 -0.94 -4.33
C ALA A 31 2.83 -2.38 -4.55
N GLU A 32 2.64 -2.92 -5.76
CA GLU A 32 3.15 -4.24 -6.16
C GLU A 32 4.69 -4.30 -6.15
N ASP A 33 5.37 -3.29 -6.69
CA ASP A 33 6.83 -3.23 -6.67
C ASP A 33 7.38 -3.19 -5.24
N MET A 34 6.68 -2.52 -4.31
CA MET A 34 7.03 -2.52 -2.89
C MET A 34 6.87 -3.92 -2.28
N LEU A 35 5.80 -4.65 -2.61
CA LEU A 35 5.61 -6.04 -2.19
C LEU A 35 6.72 -6.96 -2.71
N VAL A 36 7.11 -6.81 -3.98
CA VAL A 36 8.10 -7.69 -4.63
C VAL A 36 9.53 -7.37 -4.20
N LYS A 37 9.91 -6.09 -4.17
CA LYS A 37 11.28 -5.69 -3.76
C LYS A 37 11.49 -5.82 -2.26
N GLY A 38 10.41 -5.77 -1.48
CA GLY A 38 10.49 -5.60 -0.04
C GLY A 38 10.96 -4.19 0.31
N ASN A 39 10.40 -3.65 1.38
CA ASN A 39 10.80 -2.35 1.94
C ASN A 39 10.48 -2.36 3.43
N SER A 40 11.03 -1.43 4.22
CA SER A 40 10.79 -1.40 5.68
C SER A 40 9.31 -1.42 6.05
N TYR A 41 8.44 -0.73 5.31
CA TYR A 41 6.98 -0.82 5.50
C TYR A 41 6.42 -2.22 5.25
N ILE A 42 6.89 -2.94 4.24
CA ILE A 42 6.42 -4.32 3.99
C ILE A 42 6.83 -5.26 5.13
N ASP A 43 7.99 -5.01 5.73
CA ASP A 43 8.52 -5.76 6.89
C ASP A 43 7.75 -5.40 8.18
N ASP A 44 7.56 -4.10 8.46
CA ASP A 44 6.82 -3.60 9.63
C ASP A 44 5.35 -4.03 9.61
N TYR A 45 4.70 -3.97 8.45
CA TYR A 45 3.30 -4.39 8.26
C TYR A 45 3.20 -5.81 7.66
N ALA A 46 4.21 -6.67 7.85
CA ALA A 46 4.19 -8.04 7.35
C ALA A 46 3.02 -8.83 7.94
N GLY A 47 2.25 -9.50 7.09
CA GLY A 47 0.98 -10.13 7.48
C GLY A 47 -0.21 -9.16 7.57
N GLY A 48 0.03 -7.88 7.27
CA GLY A 48 -0.98 -6.86 7.08
C GLY A 48 -1.49 -6.79 5.64
N LEU A 49 -1.88 -5.59 5.24
CA LEU A 49 -2.61 -5.28 4.02
C LEU A 49 -2.10 -3.97 3.44
N ILE A 50 -1.72 -3.99 2.17
CA ILE A 50 -1.35 -2.82 1.39
C ILE A 50 -2.55 -2.43 0.53
N SER A 51 -2.92 -1.15 0.53
CA SER A 51 -4.11 -0.66 -0.18
C SER A 51 -3.80 0.65 -0.88
N VAL A 52 -4.27 0.80 -2.12
CA VAL A 52 -4.23 2.06 -2.86
C VAL A 52 -5.54 2.78 -2.63
N VAL A 53 -5.45 3.98 -2.06
CA VAL A 53 -6.61 4.80 -1.72
C VAL A 53 -6.54 6.10 -2.51
N ASP A 54 -7.64 6.51 -3.12
CA ASP A 54 -7.69 7.78 -3.83
C ASP A 54 -7.85 9.00 -2.90
N SER A 55 -7.75 10.20 -3.47
CA SER A 55 -7.89 11.46 -2.74
C SER A 55 -9.27 11.67 -2.10
N GLU A 56 -10.26 10.87 -2.45
CA GLU A 56 -11.60 10.89 -1.86
C GLU A 56 -11.75 9.83 -0.75
N GLY A 57 -10.70 9.06 -0.45
CA GLY A 57 -10.71 8.00 0.55
C GLY A 57 -11.21 6.66 0.04
N VAL A 58 -11.36 6.48 -1.28
CA VAL A 58 -11.85 5.22 -1.86
C VAL A 58 -10.69 4.27 -2.11
N THR A 59 -10.77 3.07 -1.55
CA THR A 59 -9.80 2.00 -1.84
C THR A 59 -10.08 1.43 -3.22
N VAL A 60 -9.17 1.65 -4.16
CA VAL A 60 -9.29 1.19 -5.55
C VAL A 60 -8.53 -0.10 -5.83
N TRP A 61 -7.61 -0.47 -4.94
CA TRP A 61 -6.85 -1.72 -5.01
C TRP A 61 -6.36 -2.09 -3.62
N SER A 62 -6.27 -3.38 -3.32
CA SER A 62 -5.65 -3.85 -2.09
C SER A 62 -5.14 -5.27 -2.22
N GLN A 63 -4.07 -5.58 -1.52
CA GLN A 63 -3.52 -6.92 -1.41
C GLN A 63 -2.93 -7.22 -0.02
N PRO A 64 -2.92 -8.50 0.38
CA PRO A 64 -2.26 -8.91 1.60
C PRO A 64 -0.74 -8.76 1.47
N ILE A 65 -0.11 -8.28 2.53
CA ILE A 65 1.34 -8.24 2.64
C ILE A 65 1.82 -9.62 3.10
N PRO A 66 2.72 -10.29 2.36
CA PRO A 66 3.25 -11.58 2.77
C PRO A 66 3.80 -11.51 4.19
N ALA A 67 3.27 -12.35 5.08
CA ALA A 67 3.90 -12.55 6.38
C ALA A 67 5.25 -13.25 6.15
N HIS A 68 6.27 -12.89 6.93
CA HIS A 68 7.50 -13.67 6.96
C HIS A 68 7.16 -15.08 7.43
N VAL A 69 7.05 -16.02 6.49
CA VAL A 69 6.92 -17.44 6.79
C VAL A 69 8.29 -17.86 7.30
N LYS A 70 8.43 -17.94 8.63
CA LYS A 70 9.61 -18.49 9.28
C LYS A 70 9.78 -19.97 8.96
#